data_AF-A0A3E3EF27-F1
#
_entry.id   AF-A0A3E3EF27-F1
#
_cell.length_a   1.000
_cell.length_b   1.000
_cell.length_c   1.000
_cell.angle_alpha   90.00
_cell.angle_beta   90.00
_cell.angle_gamma   90.00
#
_symmetry.space_group_name_H-M   'P 1'
#
loop_
_entity.id
_entity.type
_entity.pdbx_description
1 polymer ?
#
loop_
_entity_poly.entity_id
_entity_poly.type
_entity_poly.pdbx_seq_one_letter_code
_entity_poly.pdbx_strand_id
1 'polypeptide(L)'
;MNEEKQKIISKRQTYKEKRDAEIRKRIKDDRFAIRLPGDDKIRLKEIAKSYGMDLTTYVLAACFFNCIIFVNFEDIKELSYQVGKLGNNINQIARGINEAALKDNINAELLNDVKMQMDQLRGLEEALIETNKRFYRAAKKTVVEIKENFQEEI
;
A
#
# COMPACT_ATOMS: atom_id res chain seq x y z
N MET A 1 -12.59 -10.26 -39.22
CA MET A 1 -12.14 -9.91 -37.84
C MET A 1 -12.95 -8.70 -37.41
N ASN A 2 -13.65 -8.73 -36.28
CA ASN A 2 -14.62 -7.69 -35.90
C ASN A 2 -13.94 -6.33 -35.69
N GLU A 3 -14.47 -5.25 -36.29
CA GLU A 3 -13.93 -3.88 -36.23
C GLU A 3 -13.73 -3.39 -34.79
N GLU A 4 -14.60 -3.85 -33.89
CA GLU A 4 -14.55 -3.55 -32.47
C GLU A 4 -13.31 -4.16 -31.79
N LYS A 5 -12.92 -5.37 -32.20
CA LYS A 5 -11.69 -6.03 -31.75
C LYS A 5 -10.45 -5.28 -32.24
N GLN A 6 -10.48 -4.74 -33.47
CA GLN A 6 -9.40 -3.91 -34.01
C GLN A 6 -9.27 -2.57 -33.27
N LYS A 7 -10.38 -1.91 -32.93
CA LYS A 7 -10.39 -0.69 -32.10
C LYS A 7 -9.84 -0.93 -30.70
N ILE A 8 -10.14 -2.07 -30.08
CA ILE A 8 -9.60 -2.42 -28.76
C ILE A 8 -8.10 -2.68 -28.83
N ILE A 9 -7.64 -3.39 -29.86
CA ILE A 9 -6.21 -3.66 -30.08
C ILE A 9 -5.44 -2.35 -30.30
N SER A 10 -5.95 -1.44 -31.14
CA SER A 10 -5.28 -0.16 -31.39
C SER A 10 -5.19 0.69 -30.12
N LYS A 11 -6.27 0.80 -29.34
CA LYS A 11 -6.26 1.50 -28.04
C LYS A 11 -5.21 0.91 -27.08
N ARG A 12 -5.14 -0.41 -26.96
CA ARG A 12 -4.14 -1.10 -26.12
C ARG A 12 -2.71 -0.78 -26.56
N GLN A 13 -2.47 -0.73 -27.87
CA GLN A 13 -1.17 -0.36 -28.43
C GLN A 13 -0.80 1.09 -28.05
N THR A 14 -1.73 2.02 -28.19
CA THR A 14 -1.51 3.43 -27.80
C THR A 14 -1.23 3.58 -26.29
N TYR A 15 -1.94 2.83 -25.44
CA TYR A 15 -1.65 2.85 -23.99
C TYR A 15 -0.27 2.30 -23.67
N LYS A 16 0.15 1.23 -24.34
CA LYS A 16 1.49 0.67 -24.19
C LYS A 16 2.56 1.68 -24.60
N GLU A 17 2.40 2.33 -25.75
CA GLU A 17 3.34 3.35 -26.24
C GLU A 17 3.47 4.53 -25.28
N LYS A 18 2.36 5.04 -24.76
CA LYS A 18 2.36 6.12 -23.76
C LYS A 18 3.11 5.71 -22.49
N ARG A 19 2.81 4.52 -21.96
CA ARG A 19 3.50 3.97 -20.78
C ARG A 19 4.99 3.81 -21.04
N ASP A 20 5.38 3.25 -22.18
CA ASP A 20 6.78 2.99 -22.52
C ASP A 20 7.55 4.31 -22.76
N ALA A 21 6.89 5.36 -23.28
CA ALA A 21 7.46 6.71 -23.38
C ALA A 21 7.66 7.36 -22.00
N GLU A 22 6.73 7.14 -21.08
CA GLU A 22 6.80 7.65 -19.71
C GLU A 22 7.89 6.94 -18.89
N ILE A 23 8.05 5.62 -19.09
CA ILE A 23 9.18 4.85 -18.56
C ILE A 23 10.50 5.41 -19.12
N ARG A 24 10.58 5.67 -20.43
CA ARG A 24 11.78 6.23 -21.06
C ARG A 24 12.20 7.58 -20.47
N LYS A 25 11.25 8.46 -20.15
CA LYS A 25 11.54 9.74 -19.48
C LYS A 25 12.13 9.61 -18.07
N ARG A 26 11.98 8.44 -17.43
CA ARG A 26 12.49 8.17 -16.07
C ARG A 26 13.75 7.31 -16.06
N ILE A 27 14.27 6.93 -17.23
CA ILE A 27 15.55 6.22 -17.31
C ILE A 27 16.63 7.17 -16.81
N LYS A 28 17.38 6.72 -15.80
CA LYS A 28 18.57 7.42 -15.29
C LYS A 28 19.72 7.14 -16.26
N ASP A 29 19.85 7.93 -17.31
CA ASP A 29 20.86 7.77 -18.38
C ASP A 29 22.12 8.63 -18.19
N ASP A 30 22.04 9.68 -17.38
CA ASP A 30 23.19 10.53 -17.04
C ASP A 30 23.96 10.06 -15.79
N ARG A 31 25.27 10.33 -15.76
CA ARG A 31 26.17 9.91 -14.67
C ARG A 31 26.66 11.12 -13.88
N PHE A 32 26.40 11.09 -12.58
CA PHE A 32 26.97 12.02 -11.61
C PHE A 32 28.06 11.34 -10.79
N ALA A 33 29.27 11.91 -10.76
CA ALA A 33 30.41 11.37 -10.02
C ALA A 33 30.89 12.36 -8.95
N ILE A 34 31.02 11.87 -7.70
CA ILE A 34 31.49 12.63 -6.56
C ILE A 34 32.82 12.01 -6.08
N ARG A 35 33.80 12.87 -5.74
CA ARG A 35 35.03 12.44 -5.05
C ARG A 35 34.85 12.62 -3.55
N LEU A 36 35.15 11.57 -2.79
CA LEU A 36 35.07 11.56 -1.33
C LEU A 36 36.07 10.53 -0.76
N PRO A 37 36.51 10.70 0.49
CA PRO A 37 37.26 9.69 1.23
C PRO A 37 36.53 8.33 1.26
N GLY A 38 37.31 7.25 1.39
CA GLY A 38 36.77 5.89 1.46
C GLY A 38 35.80 5.70 2.62
N ASP A 39 36.16 6.24 3.79
CA ASP A 39 35.37 6.11 5.02
C ASP A 39 34.01 6.83 4.92
N ASP A 40 33.97 8.00 4.29
CA ASP A 40 32.74 8.75 4.06
C ASP A 40 31.77 7.99 3.14
N LYS A 41 32.31 7.27 2.15
CA LYS A 41 31.50 6.43 1.26
C LYS A 41 30.87 5.27 2.02
N ILE A 42 31.60 4.68 2.98
CA ILE A 42 31.07 3.61 3.83
C ILE A 42 29.96 4.18 4.71
N ARG A 43 30.22 5.30 5.38
CA ARG A 43 29.25 5.97 6.24
C ARG A 43 27.96 6.34 5.50
N LEU A 44 28.06 6.89 4.28
CA LEU A 44 26.88 7.20 3.46
C LEU A 44 26.08 5.94 3.07
N LYS A 45 26.75 4.82 2.80
CA LYS A 45 26.05 3.55 2.50
C LYS A 45 25.31 3.01 3.73
N GLU A 46 25.92 3.11 4.91
CA GLU A 46 25.29 2.67 6.16
C GLU A 46 24.06 3.51 6.47
N ILE A 47 24.14 4.84 6.32
CA ILE A 47 23.00 5.74 6.50
C ILE A 47 21.93 5.45 5.44
N ALA A 48 22.29 5.31 4.16
CA ALA A 48 21.31 4.97 3.12
C ALA A 48 20.57 3.67 3.45
N LYS A 49 21.30 2.65 3.95
CA LYS A 49 20.74 1.37 4.37
C LYS A 49 19.80 1.51 5.57
N SER A 50 20.11 2.36 6.56
CA SER A 50 19.21 2.59 7.70
C SER A 50 17.88 3.21 7.27
N TYR A 51 17.85 3.95 6.16
CA TYR A 51 16.62 4.47 5.54
C TYR A 51 15.99 3.50 4.51
N GLY A 52 16.53 2.30 4.32
CA GLY A 52 16.04 1.33 3.34
C GLY A 52 16.24 1.75 1.88
N MET A 53 17.21 2.62 1.60
CA MET A 53 17.49 3.16 0.27
C MET A 53 18.83 2.67 -0.28
N ASP A 54 18.96 2.63 -1.60
CA ASP A 54 20.28 2.57 -2.23
C ASP A 54 20.99 3.94 -2.14
N LEU A 55 22.33 3.93 -2.24
CA LEU A 55 23.15 5.13 -2.09
C LEU A 55 22.76 6.25 -3.06
N THR A 56 22.43 5.91 -4.31
CA THR A 56 22.07 6.91 -5.33
C THR A 56 20.74 7.57 -4.97
N THR A 57 19.75 6.77 -4.60
CA THR A 57 18.44 7.27 -4.17
C THR A 57 18.56 8.14 -2.92
N TYR A 58 19.35 7.70 -1.94
CA TYR A 58 19.62 8.48 -0.72
C TYR A 58 20.27 9.84 -1.03
N VAL A 59 21.34 9.87 -1.82
CA VAL A 59 22.06 11.12 -2.16
C VAL A 59 21.15 12.09 -2.90
N LEU A 60 20.40 11.61 -3.91
CA LEU A 60 19.46 12.46 -4.64
C LEU A 60 18.36 13.00 -3.73
N ALA A 61 17.80 12.17 -2.84
CA ALA A 61 16.78 12.59 -1.90
C ALA A 61 17.30 13.65 -0.93
N ALA A 62 18.51 13.46 -0.38
CA ALA A 62 19.15 14.42 0.49
C ALA A 62 19.39 15.78 -0.22
N CYS A 63 19.84 15.75 -1.47
CA CYS A 63 20.09 16.96 -2.26
C CYS A 63 18.82 17.72 -2.66
N PHE A 64 17.71 17.01 -2.95
CA PHE A 64 16.49 17.66 -3.42
C PHE A 64 15.53 18.07 -2.31
N PHE A 65 15.51 17.37 -1.18
CA PHE A 65 14.44 17.51 -0.20
C PHE A 65 14.90 18.07 1.16
N ASN A 66 16.20 18.31 1.38
CA ASN A 66 16.84 18.79 2.62
C ASN A 66 16.56 17.93 3.89
N CYS A 67 15.54 17.08 3.88
CA CYS A 67 15.17 16.11 4.88
C CYS A 67 14.67 14.84 4.17
N ILE A 68 14.97 13.67 4.75
CA ILE A 68 14.48 12.38 4.26
C ILE A 68 13.51 11.84 5.29
N ILE A 69 12.22 11.83 4.94
CA ILE A 69 11.17 11.29 5.79
C ILE A 69 10.93 9.83 5.40
N PHE A 70 11.27 8.91 6.31
CA PHE A 70 10.89 7.52 6.15
C PHE A 70 9.48 7.30 6.73
N VAL A 71 8.53 6.95 5.87
CA VAL A 71 7.19 6.58 6.30
C VAL A 71 7.08 5.06 6.31
N ASN A 72 6.95 4.47 7.50
CA ASN A 72 6.68 3.05 7.66
C ASN A 72 5.18 2.78 7.44
N PHE A 73 4.85 1.95 6.46
CA PHE A 73 3.48 1.58 6.11
C PHE A 73 3.06 0.20 6.62
N GLU A 74 3.87 -0.51 7.41
CA GLU A 74 3.53 -1.89 7.80
C GLU A 74 2.23 -1.96 8.62
N ASP A 75 1.99 -0.96 9.47
CA ASP A 75 0.75 -0.82 10.22
C ASP A 75 -0.46 -0.66 9.28
N ILE A 76 -0.32 0.14 8.22
CA ILE A 76 -1.36 0.35 7.21
C ILE A 76 -1.57 -0.92 6.37
N LYS A 77 -0.52 -1.71 6.10
CA LYS A 77 -0.66 -3.01 5.41
C LYS A 77 -1.49 -4.00 6.23
N GLU A 78 -1.29 -4.06 7.54
CA GLU A 78 -2.09 -4.92 8.41
C GLU A 78 -3.57 -4.54 8.36
N LEU A 79 -3.87 -3.24 8.47
CA LEU A 79 -5.24 -2.72 8.37
C LEU A 79 -5.87 -3.06 7.01
N SER A 80 -5.14 -2.82 5.93
CA SER A 80 -5.57 -3.10 4.56
C SER A 80 -5.87 -4.60 4.35
N TYR A 81 -5.03 -5.47 4.90
CA TYR A 81 -5.23 -6.92 4.84
C TYR A 81 -6.51 -7.36 5.56
N GLN A 82 -6.79 -6.81 6.74
CA GLN A 82 -8.01 -7.11 7.50
C GLN A 82 -9.27 -6.60 6.78
N VAL A 83 -9.23 -5.39 6.19
CA VAL A 83 -10.31 -4.86 5.33
C VAL A 83 -10.54 -5.77 4.12
N GLY A 84 -9.48 -6.28 3.50
CA GLY A 84 -9.59 -7.24 2.41
C GLY A 84 -10.32 -8.53 2.80
N LYS A 85 -10.09 -9.04 4.02
CA LYS A 85 -10.82 -10.20 4.55
C LYS A 85 -12.31 -9.91 4.77
N LEU A 86 -12.66 -8.73 5.27
CA LEU A 86 -14.06 -8.33 5.42
C LEU A 86 -14.75 -8.27 4.06
N GLY A 87 -14.13 -7.63 3.08
CA GLY A 87 -14.67 -7.53 1.72
C GLY A 87 -14.89 -8.91 1.07
N ASN A 88 -13.95 -9.84 1.25
CA ASN A 88 -14.11 -11.21 0.76
C ASN A 88 -15.28 -11.94 1.40
N ASN A 89 -15.45 -11.84 2.72
CA ASN A 89 -16.57 -12.47 3.42
C ASN A 89 -17.93 -11.89 2.99
N ILE A 90 -18.03 -10.56 2.89
CA ILE A 90 -19.24 -9.88 2.38
C ILE A 90 -19.58 -10.38 0.97
N ASN A 91 -18.58 -10.49 0.09
CA ASN A 91 -18.77 -11.03 -1.25
C ASN A 91 -19.24 -12.48 -1.26
N GLN A 92 -18.75 -13.32 -0.34
CA GLN A 92 -19.17 -14.72 -0.22
C GLN A 92 -20.65 -14.81 0.21
N ILE A 93 -21.04 -14.06 1.25
CA ILE A 93 -22.43 -13.97 1.71
C ILE A 93 -23.34 -13.53 0.55
N ALA A 94 -22.98 -12.43 -0.12
CA ALA A 94 -23.77 -11.88 -1.22
C ALA A 94 -23.91 -12.87 -2.39
N ARG A 95 -22.83 -13.57 -2.75
CA ARG A 95 -22.89 -14.62 -3.80
C ARG A 95 -23.77 -15.78 -3.40
N GLY A 96 -23.64 -16.29 -2.17
CA GLY A 96 -24.45 -17.39 -1.67
C GLY A 96 -25.95 -17.07 -1.70
N ILE A 97 -26.32 -15.87 -1.24
CA ILE A 97 -27.71 -15.41 -1.28
C ILE A 97 -28.20 -15.25 -2.73
N ASN A 98 -27.42 -14.60 -3.59
CA ASN A 98 -27.82 -14.37 -4.99
C ASN A 98 -28.00 -15.68 -5.76
N GLU A 99 -27.10 -16.65 -5.59
CA GLU A 99 -27.21 -17.96 -6.24
C GLU A 99 -28.42 -18.75 -5.76
N ALA A 100 -28.74 -18.70 -4.46
CA ALA A 100 -29.91 -19.36 -3.91
C ALA A 100 -31.22 -18.70 -4.36
N ALA A 101 -31.27 -17.37 -4.41
CA ALA A 101 -32.41 -16.61 -4.91
C ALA A 101 -32.68 -16.93 -6.39
N LEU A 102 -31.64 -17.05 -7.23
CA LEU A 102 -31.78 -17.45 -8.63
C LEU A 102 -32.35 -18.86 -8.82
N LYS A 103 -32.09 -19.76 -7.88
CA LYS A 103 -32.54 -21.16 -7.91
C LYS A 103 -33.83 -21.39 -7.11
N ASP A 104 -34.43 -20.34 -6.57
CA ASP A 104 -35.60 -20.37 -5.67
C ASP A 104 -35.40 -21.35 -4.49
N ASN A 105 -34.16 -21.48 -4.01
CA ASN A 105 -33.73 -22.44 -2.98
C ASN A 105 -33.26 -21.72 -1.71
N ILE A 106 -34.04 -20.73 -1.26
CA ILE A 106 -33.80 -20.09 0.03
C ILE A 106 -34.39 -21.00 1.11
N ASN A 107 -33.52 -21.72 1.82
CA ASN A 107 -33.90 -22.68 2.84
C ASN A 107 -33.22 -22.39 4.19
N ALA A 108 -33.60 -23.14 5.23
CA ALA A 108 -33.08 -22.95 6.59
C ALA A 108 -31.57 -23.23 6.71
N GLU A 109 -31.02 -24.12 5.89
CA GLU A 109 -29.59 -24.44 5.87
C GLU A 109 -28.77 -23.24 5.38
N LEU A 110 -29.17 -22.65 4.24
CA LEU A 110 -28.56 -21.43 3.72
C LEU A 110 -28.61 -20.27 4.72
N LEU A 111 -29.75 -20.08 5.39
CA LEU A 111 -29.90 -19.01 6.39
C LEU A 111 -28.95 -19.21 7.59
N ASN A 112 -28.73 -20.46 8.01
CA ASN A 112 -27.75 -20.77 9.05
C ASN A 112 -26.31 -20.51 8.58
N ASP A 113 -25.96 -20.87 7.34
CA ASP A 113 -24.65 -20.60 6.77
C ASP A 113 -24.36 -19.09 6.69
N VAL A 114 -25.32 -18.32 6.18
CA VAL A 114 -25.24 -16.86 6.13
C VAL A 114 -25.05 -16.28 7.53
N LYS A 115 -25.79 -16.79 8.53
CA LYS A 115 -25.66 -16.34 9.92
C LYS A 115 -24.27 -16.64 10.48
N MET A 116 -23.72 -17.83 10.25
CA MET A 116 -22.36 -18.17 10.65
C MET A 116 -21.32 -17.26 9.99
N GLN A 117 -21.48 -16.95 8.70
CA GLN A 117 -20.60 -16.02 7.99
C GLN A 117 -20.73 -14.58 8.53
N MET A 118 -21.92 -14.15 8.91
CA MET A 118 -22.13 -12.84 9.55
C MET A 118 -21.47 -12.76 10.94
N ASP A 119 -21.52 -13.83 11.73
CA ASP A 119 -20.85 -13.89 13.03
C ASP A 119 -19.32 -13.82 12.87
N GLN A 120 -18.76 -14.51 11.85
CA GLN A 120 -17.35 -14.39 11.50
C GLN A 120 -16.97 -12.98 11.04
N LEU A 121 -17.82 -12.34 10.23
CA LEU A 121 -17.63 -10.98 9.77
C LEU A 121 -17.56 -10.00 10.95
N ARG A 122 -18.44 -10.16 11.93
CA ARG A 122 -18.46 -9.34 13.16
C ARG A 122 -17.17 -9.51 13.97
N GLY A 123 -16.67 -10.73 14.12
CA GLY A 123 -15.38 -10.96 14.80
C GLY A 123 -14.20 -10.28 14.10
N LEU A 124 -14.18 -10.27 12.76
CA LEU A 124 -13.17 -9.56 11.99
C LEU A 124 -13.30 -8.04 12.11
N GLU A 125 -14.53 -7.52 12.18
CA GLU A 125 -14.80 -6.09 12.40
C GLU A 125 -14.26 -5.64 13.75
N GLU A 126 -14.52 -6.41 14.81
CA GLU A 126 -14.02 -6.12 16.16
C GLU A 126 -12.48 -6.11 16.21
N ALA A 127 -11.83 -7.07 15.54
CA ALA A 127 -10.38 -7.11 15.42
C ALA A 127 -9.83 -5.86 14.68
N LEU A 128 -10.48 -5.45 13.58
CA LEU A 128 -10.11 -4.27 12.82
C LEU A 128 -10.19 -2.99 13.65
N ILE A 129 -11.26 -2.85 14.43
CA ILE A 129 -11.44 -1.72 15.34
C ILE A 129 -10.31 -1.66 16.37
N GLU A 130 -9.92 -2.80 16.94
CA GLU A 130 -8.85 -2.84 17.95
C GLU A 130 -7.47 -2.53 17.35
N THR A 131 -7.16 -3.10 16.19
CA THR A 131 -5.94 -2.77 15.42
C THR A 131 -5.88 -1.28 15.10
N ASN A 132 -6.98 -0.68 14.64
CA ASN A 132 -7.05 0.75 14.34
C ASN A 132 -6.85 1.63 15.58
N LYS A 133 -7.47 1.28 16.72
CA LYS A 133 -7.25 1.99 18.00
C LYS A 133 -5.78 1.97 18.42
N ARG A 134 -5.13 0.81 18.29
CA ARG A 134 -3.70 0.65 18.61
C ARG A 134 -2.85 1.58 17.75
N PHE A 135 -3.09 1.62 16.44
CA PHE A 135 -2.36 2.51 15.53
C PHE A 135 -2.60 3.99 15.83
N TYR A 136 -3.85 4.39 16.11
CA TYR A 136 -4.15 5.76 16.50
C TYR A 136 -3.37 6.19 17.76
N ARG A 137 -3.30 5.31 18.77
CA ARG A 137 -2.51 5.56 19.99
C ARG A 137 -1.01 5.70 19.70
N ALA A 138 -0.45 4.80 18.89
CA ALA A 138 0.96 4.84 18.52
C ALA A 138 1.30 6.14 17.75
N ALA A 139 0.51 6.46 16.72
CA ALA A 139 0.70 7.68 15.93
C ALA A 139 0.58 8.94 16.80
N LYS A 140 -0.42 8.99 17.71
CA LYS A 140 -0.58 10.11 18.65
C LYS A 140 0.66 10.27 19.54
N LYS A 141 1.23 9.19 20.06
CA LYS A 141 2.44 9.22 20.89
C LYS A 141 3.64 9.78 20.11
N THR A 142 3.88 9.28 18.90
CA THR A 142 4.98 9.75 18.04
C THR A 142 4.84 11.23 17.69
N VAL A 143 3.62 11.71 17.40
CA VAL A 143 3.40 13.14 17.12
C VAL A 143 3.69 14.01 18.35
N VAL A 144 3.38 13.54 19.56
CA VAL A 144 3.72 14.25 20.80
C VAL A 144 5.24 14.30 20.99
N GLU A 145 5.93 13.16 20.85
CA GLU A 145 7.41 13.08 20.97
C GLU A 145 8.11 13.99 19.95
N ILE A 146 7.64 14.03 18.70
CA ILE A 146 8.19 14.94 17.67
C ILE A 146 7.98 16.40 18.06
N LYS A 147 6.81 16.77 18.58
CA LYS A 147 6.52 18.16 19.00
C LYS A 147 7.40 18.59 20.17
N GLU A 148 7.60 17.73 21.15
CA GLU A 148 8.44 18.00 22.32
C GLU A 148 9.91 18.19 21.90
N ASN A 149 10.45 17.28 21.09
CA ASN A 149 11.83 17.38 20.61
C ASN A 149 12.09 18.62 19.72
N PHE A 150 11.11 19.04 18.91
CA PHE A 150 11.23 20.26 18.09
C PHE A 150 11.13 21.56 18.91
N GLN A 151 10.55 21.53 20.11
CA GLN A 151 10.48 22.70 20.99
C GLN A 151 11.76 22.91 21.80
N GLU A 152 12.59 21.88 21.99
CA GLU A 152 13.87 21.98 22.71
C GLU A 152 15.03 22.49 21.83
N GLU A 153 14.89 22.48 20.50
CA GLU A 153 15.91 22.93 19.54
C GLU A 153 15.78 24.40 19.08
N ILE A 154 14.82 25.18 19.62
CA ILE A 154 14.60 26.62 19.33
C ILE A 154 14.86 27.45 20.58
#